data_AF-A0A9P8Y7Y2-F1
#
_entry.id   AF-A0A9P8Y7Y2-F1
#
_cell.length_a   1.000
_cell.length_b   1.000
_cell.length_c   1.000
_cell.angle_alpha   90.00
_cell.angle_beta   90.00
_cell.angle_gamma   90.00
#
_symmetry.space_group_name_H-M   'P 1'
#
loop_
_entity.id
_entity.type
_entity.pdbx_description
1 polymer ?
#
loop_
_entity_poly.entity_id
_entity_poly.type
_entity_poly.pdbx_seq_one_letter_code
_entity_poly.pdbx_strand_id
1 'polypeptide(L)'
;YVEQGRSPVSLEQTNVAIRLLRDELNSSHGIVSATTMCASLLVCNLQLFEGSPWTGYLELMINLYRLEDDLAYLQPDPEYDLALRHQLEVLAMMDISFLVLSRASASVGMCSRFCKLKESWAGGWLAGLKPVLGLPQSLVDILARTSEGTESCLEQDLWYWPGEVGHLLQYQHWDAARCAAILRLLRCHPCLPTDSTIPSSELLLYRLLNCLRVLQNAVGRPEYDAVLSMRAAIMAISEASLMVTLLRKHKEWAQSLHRIRQHLLGSGSGPTRITELLFELLDEAWDTGQDEFDLDARARARGIEIAIF
;
A
#
# COMPACT_ATOMS: atom_id res chain seq x y z
N TYR A 1 -8.82 -24.68 8.58
CA TYR A 1 -9.98 -24.16 9.32
C TYR A 1 -10.36 -22.74 8.87
N VAL A 2 -10.16 -22.41 7.58
CA VAL A 2 -10.60 -21.15 6.97
C VAL A 2 -11.05 -21.52 5.56
N GLU A 3 -12.26 -22.04 5.43
CA GLU A 3 -12.84 -22.41 4.13
C GLU A 3 -14.28 -21.90 3.96
N GLN A 4 -14.77 -21.09 4.90
CA GLN A 4 -16.07 -20.45 4.79
C GLN A 4 -15.91 -19.02 5.27
N GLY A 5 -16.55 -18.08 4.57
CA GLY A 5 -16.66 -16.69 5.02
C GLY A 5 -17.10 -16.61 6.49
N ARG A 6 -16.91 -15.42 7.10
CA ARG A 6 -17.16 -15.16 8.53
C ARG A 6 -18.31 -16.01 9.07
N SER A 7 -18.07 -16.68 10.20
CA SER A 7 -19.19 -17.26 10.95
C SER A 7 -20.23 -16.16 11.19
N PRO A 8 -21.54 -16.47 11.16
CA PRO A 8 -22.58 -15.48 11.38
C PRO A 8 -22.38 -14.71 12.69
N VAL A 9 -21.79 -15.37 13.70
CA VAL A 9 -21.39 -14.79 14.98
C VAL A 9 -20.29 -13.73 14.82
N SER A 10 -19.27 -13.99 14.00
CA SER A 10 -18.20 -13.01 13.72
C SER A 10 -18.73 -11.79 12.96
N LEU A 11 -19.63 -11.99 11.99
CA LEU A 11 -20.32 -10.91 11.27
C LEU A 11 -21.16 -10.04 12.23
N GLU A 12 -21.91 -10.67 13.12
CA GLU A 12 -22.72 -9.98 14.12
C GLU A 12 -21.85 -9.17 15.09
N GLN A 13 -20.75 -9.74 15.56
CA GLN A 13 -19.78 -9.04 16.42
C GLN A 13 -19.14 -7.84 15.72
N THR A 14 -18.76 -7.96 14.45
CA THR A 14 -18.23 -6.82 13.69
C THR A 14 -19.28 -5.74 13.48
N ASN A 15 -20.54 -6.11 13.19
CA ASN A 15 -21.63 -5.13 13.05
C ASN A 15 -21.92 -4.42 14.37
N VAL A 16 -21.88 -5.13 15.49
CA VAL A 16 -21.98 -4.53 16.83
C VAL A 16 -20.83 -3.58 17.09
N ALA A 17 -19.59 -3.98 16.79
CA ALA A 17 -18.41 -3.13 16.96
C ALA A 17 -18.49 -1.86 16.11
N ILE A 18 -18.90 -1.96 14.83
CA ILE A 18 -19.10 -0.81 13.94
C ILE A 18 -20.18 0.12 14.49
N ARG A 19 -21.30 -0.44 14.99
CA ARG A 19 -22.38 0.37 15.55
C ARG A 19 -21.94 1.08 16.83
N LEU A 20 -21.33 0.37 17.76
CA LEU A 20 -20.80 0.95 19.00
C LEU A 20 -19.76 2.04 18.70
N LEU A 21 -18.91 1.80 17.70
CA LEU A 21 -17.95 2.79 17.24
C LEU A 21 -18.66 4.04 16.71
N ARG A 22 -19.68 3.90 15.85
CA ARG A 22 -20.48 5.05 15.38
C ARG A 22 -21.15 5.80 16.53
N ASP A 23 -21.69 5.09 17.52
CA ASP A 23 -22.35 5.69 18.68
C ASP A 23 -21.35 6.47 19.56
N GLU A 24 -20.17 5.88 19.83
CA GLU A 24 -19.08 6.51 20.56
C GLU A 24 -18.54 7.74 19.81
N LEU A 25 -18.36 7.62 18.50
CA LEU A 25 -17.92 8.70 17.62
C LEU A 25 -18.91 9.88 17.59
N ASN A 26 -20.22 9.62 17.61
CA ASN A 26 -21.25 10.67 17.68
C ASN A 26 -21.27 11.39 19.05
N SER A 27 -20.86 10.70 20.12
CA SER A 27 -20.82 11.26 21.48
C SER A 27 -19.52 12.00 21.81
N SER A 28 -18.44 11.71 21.07
CA SER A 28 -17.09 12.22 21.32
C SER A 28 -16.92 13.61 20.69
N HIS A 29 -17.11 14.67 21.48
CA HIS A 29 -16.99 16.07 21.03
C HIS A 29 -15.54 16.53 20.82
N GLY A 30 -14.80 15.89 19.90
CA GLY A 30 -13.49 16.36 19.42
C GLY A 30 -12.27 16.01 20.28
N ILE A 31 -12.41 15.18 21.33
CA ILE A 31 -11.27 14.65 22.08
C ILE A 31 -10.87 13.30 21.46
N VAL A 32 -9.63 13.21 20.97
CA VAL A 32 -9.08 11.96 20.40
C VAL A 32 -8.73 11.03 21.55
N SER A 33 -9.54 10.00 21.77
CA SER A 33 -9.13 8.88 22.63
C SER A 33 -8.31 7.89 21.81
N ALA A 34 -7.06 7.65 22.24
CA ALA A 34 -6.19 6.66 21.60
C ALA A 34 -6.82 5.25 21.56
N THR A 35 -7.68 4.90 22.54
CA THR A 35 -8.37 3.61 22.55
C THR A 35 -9.40 3.52 21.43
N THR A 36 -10.17 4.59 21.21
CA THR A 36 -11.20 4.66 20.17
C THR A 36 -10.55 4.68 18.78
N MET A 37 -9.41 5.36 18.62
CA MET A 37 -8.66 5.35 17.37
C MET A 37 -8.09 3.95 17.08
N CYS A 38 -7.54 3.26 18.09
CA CYS A 38 -7.12 1.87 17.97
C CYS A 38 -8.28 0.94 17.56
N ALA A 39 -9.44 1.06 18.21
CA ALA A 39 -10.62 0.25 17.89
C ALA A 39 -11.11 0.51 16.46
N SER A 40 -11.09 1.77 16.02
CA SER A 40 -11.44 2.16 14.66
C SER A 40 -10.47 1.57 13.63
N LEU A 41 -9.15 1.69 13.87
CA LEU A 41 -8.13 1.07 13.02
C LEU A 41 -8.30 -0.45 12.96
N LEU A 42 -8.64 -1.11 14.07
CA LEU A 42 -8.88 -2.55 14.08
C LEU A 42 -10.08 -2.92 13.20
N VAL A 43 -11.18 -2.18 13.28
CA VAL A 43 -12.35 -2.38 12.42
C VAL A 43 -11.97 -2.18 10.95
N CYS A 44 -11.22 -1.12 10.61
CA CYS A 44 -10.72 -0.90 9.25
C CYS A 44 -9.84 -2.06 8.77
N ASN A 45 -8.92 -2.54 9.59
CA ASN A 45 -8.05 -3.67 9.28
C ASN A 45 -8.85 -4.96 9.04
N LEU A 46 -9.88 -5.22 9.84
CA LEU A 46 -10.75 -6.39 9.64
C LEU A 46 -11.48 -6.36 8.29
N GLN A 47 -11.94 -5.19 7.85
CA GLN A 47 -12.56 -5.02 6.53
C GLN A 47 -11.52 -5.16 5.40
N LEU A 48 -10.36 -4.53 5.60
CA LEU A 48 -9.22 -4.61 4.70
C LEU A 48 -8.84 -6.08 4.45
N PHE A 49 -8.64 -6.89 5.49
CA PHE A 49 -8.25 -8.30 5.37
C PHE A 49 -9.26 -9.17 4.63
N GLU A 50 -10.50 -8.71 4.50
CA GLU A 50 -11.56 -9.41 3.77
C GLU A 50 -11.77 -8.91 2.34
N GLY A 51 -11.07 -7.84 1.96
CA GLY A 51 -11.28 -7.14 0.70
C GLY A 51 -12.61 -6.37 0.65
N SER A 52 -13.24 -6.12 1.80
CA SER A 52 -14.46 -5.30 1.88
C SER A 52 -14.12 -3.81 1.81
N PRO A 53 -15.00 -2.94 1.28
CA PRO A 53 -14.76 -1.49 1.24
C PRO A 53 -14.44 -0.93 2.62
N TRP A 54 -13.30 -0.26 2.75
CA TRP A 54 -12.73 0.14 4.03
C TRP A 54 -12.26 1.60 4.08
N THR A 55 -11.92 2.24 2.94
CA THR A 55 -11.47 3.65 2.96
C THR A 55 -12.54 4.64 3.38
N GLY A 56 -13.83 4.32 3.22
CA GLY A 56 -14.91 5.14 3.79
C GLY A 56 -14.86 5.23 5.32
N TYR A 57 -14.35 4.20 6.01
CA TYR A 57 -14.14 4.28 7.45
C TYR A 57 -12.94 5.16 7.81
N LEU A 58 -11.90 5.21 6.98
CA LEU A 58 -10.80 6.17 7.17
C LEU A 58 -11.30 7.60 7.10
N GLU A 59 -12.10 7.93 6.07
CA GLU A 59 -12.69 9.25 5.90
C GLU A 59 -13.53 9.65 7.12
N LEU A 60 -14.35 8.72 7.63
CA LEU A 60 -15.11 8.93 8.87
C LEU A 60 -14.19 9.23 10.05
N MET A 61 -13.15 8.42 10.26
CA MET A 61 -12.19 8.63 11.36
C MET A 61 -11.50 10.00 11.26
N ILE A 62 -11.04 10.37 10.07
CA ILE A 62 -10.35 11.64 9.81
C ILE A 62 -11.26 12.82 10.14
N ASN A 63 -12.51 12.77 9.68
CA ASN A 63 -13.51 13.80 9.97
C ASN A 63 -13.83 13.89 11.47
N LEU A 64 -13.98 12.75 12.15
CA LEU A 64 -14.41 12.71 13.55
C LEU A 64 -13.33 13.20 14.50
N TYR A 65 -12.07 12.83 14.24
CA TYR A 65 -10.93 13.33 14.99
C TYR A 65 -10.43 14.69 14.50
N ARG A 66 -11.11 15.30 13.52
CA ARG A 66 -10.71 16.56 12.88
C ARG A 66 -9.24 16.56 12.44
N LEU A 67 -8.77 15.43 11.90
CA LEU A 67 -7.41 15.30 11.35
C LEU A 67 -7.25 16.06 10.03
N GLU A 68 -8.31 16.72 9.57
CA GLU A 68 -8.26 17.69 8.48
C GLU A 68 -7.70 19.04 8.87
N ASP A 69 -7.83 19.37 10.16
CA ASP A 69 -7.28 20.58 10.74
C ASP A 69 -5.76 20.42 10.96
N ASP A 70 -5.13 21.47 11.50
CA ASP A 70 -3.70 21.44 11.80
C ASP A 70 -3.40 20.41 12.91
N LEU A 71 -2.71 19.33 12.52
CA LEU A 71 -2.34 18.22 13.40
C LEU A 71 -1.45 18.65 14.58
N ALA A 72 -0.84 19.85 14.52
CA ALA A 72 -0.04 20.39 15.61
C ALA A 72 -0.85 20.68 16.88
N TYR A 73 -2.18 20.84 16.77
CA TYR A 73 -3.05 21.11 17.91
C TYR A 73 -3.69 19.86 18.52
N LEU A 74 -3.33 18.67 18.05
CA LEU A 74 -3.83 17.42 18.61
C LEU A 74 -3.43 17.27 20.08
N GLN A 75 -4.35 16.72 20.87
CA GLN A 75 -4.13 16.38 22.27
C GLN A 75 -4.49 14.90 22.46
N PRO A 76 -3.58 14.07 22.99
CA PRO A 76 -2.20 14.40 23.40
C PRO A 76 -1.28 14.75 22.21
N ASP A 77 -0.15 15.40 22.49
CA ASP A 77 0.83 15.79 21.46
C ASP A 77 1.54 14.54 20.87
N PRO A 78 1.44 14.29 19.55
CA PRO A 78 2.07 13.13 18.89
C PRO A 78 3.62 13.19 18.86
N GLU A 79 4.25 14.32 19.20
CA GLU A 79 5.71 14.38 19.44
C GLU A 79 6.10 13.59 20.70
N TYR A 80 5.21 13.48 21.68
CA TYR A 80 5.50 12.83 22.97
C TYR A 80 4.67 11.56 23.21
N ASP A 81 3.51 11.42 22.55
CA ASP A 81 2.69 10.22 22.60
C ASP A 81 3.02 9.25 21.46
N LEU A 82 3.79 8.21 21.78
CA LEU A 82 4.20 7.18 20.81
C LEU A 82 3.03 6.34 20.29
N ALA A 83 1.96 6.17 21.07
CA ALA A 83 0.81 5.38 20.65
C ALA A 83 0.00 6.14 19.61
N LEU A 84 -0.32 7.42 19.89
CA LEU A 84 -1.00 8.28 18.93
C LEU A 84 -0.16 8.47 17.66
N ARG A 85 1.16 8.69 17.80
CA ARG A 85 2.07 8.74 16.65
C ARG A 85 1.95 7.52 15.76
N HIS A 86 2.04 6.32 16.36
CA HIS A 86 1.95 5.08 15.60
C HIS A 86 0.60 4.94 14.89
N GLN A 87 -0.50 5.32 15.54
CA GLN A 87 -1.83 5.30 14.95
C GLN A 87 -1.95 6.27 13.76
N LEU A 88 -1.39 7.47 13.88
CA LEU A 88 -1.33 8.45 12.79
C LEU A 88 -0.46 7.94 11.63
N GLU A 89 0.65 7.25 11.92
CA GLU A 89 1.51 6.61 10.91
C GLU A 89 0.77 5.53 10.12
N VAL A 90 0.04 4.65 10.80
CA VAL A 90 -0.77 3.61 10.18
C VAL A 90 -1.88 4.24 9.32
N LEU A 91 -2.58 5.24 9.86
CA LEU A 91 -3.67 5.91 9.14
C LEU A 91 -3.16 6.67 7.90
N ALA A 92 -2.05 7.38 8.03
CA ALA A 92 -1.36 8.04 6.93
C ALA A 92 -0.97 7.07 5.81
N MET A 93 -0.46 5.88 6.18
CA MET A 93 -0.10 4.83 5.22
C MET A 93 -1.34 4.29 4.50
N MET A 94 -2.39 3.95 5.24
CA MET A 94 -3.63 3.41 4.69
C MET A 94 -4.32 4.42 3.74
N ASP A 95 -4.08 5.72 3.93
CA ASP A 95 -4.64 6.77 3.09
C ASP A 95 -3.88 6.99 1.76
N ILE A 96 -2.71 6.38 1.55
CA ILE A 96 -1.94 6.54 0.31
C ILE A 96 -2.71 5.91 -0.87
N SER A 97 -3.23 6.75 -1.77
CA SER A 97 -4.02 6.32 -2.91
C SER A 97 -3.29 5.33 -3.83
N PHE A 98 -1.99 5.50 -4.00
CA PHE A 98 -1.18 4.62 -4.84
C PHE A 98 -1.15 3.16 -4.36
N LEU A 99 -1.36 2.94 -3.05
CA LEU A 99 -1.25 1.64 -2.40
C LEU A 99 -2.62 0.97 -2.15
N VAL A 100 -3.70 1.53 -2.71
CA VAL A 100 -5.05 0.98 -2.55
C VAL A 100 -5.76 0.96 -3.91
N LEU A 101 -6.26 -0.22 -4.29
CA LEU A 101 -7.03 -0.43 -5.50
C LEU A 101 -8.52 -0.32 -5.20
N SER A 102 -9.27 0.31 -6.11
CA SER A 102 -10.72 0.44 -6.03
C SER A 102 -11.18 1.15 -4.75
N ARG A 103 -10.51 2.26 -4.42
CA ARG A 103 -10.89 3.08 -3.27
C ARG A 103 -12.36 3.51 -3.35
N ALA A 104 -13.07 3.35 -2.25
CA ALA A 104 -14.45 3.79 -2.11
C ALA A 104 -14.54 5.30 -1.84
N SER A 105 -13.55 5.88 -1.15
CA SER A 105 -13.42 7.31 -0.90
C SER A 105 -12.11 7.89 -1.43
N ALA A 106 -12.10 9.19 -1.69
CA ALA A 106 -10.89 9.90 -2.08
C ALA A 106 -9.84 9.84 -0.97
N SER A 107 -8.56 9.93 -1.33
CA SER A 107 -7.51 10.13 -0.33
C SER A 107 -7.66 11.52 0.30
N VAL A 108 -7.46 11.59 1.61
CA VAL A 108 -7.60 12.85 2.36
C VAL A 108 -6.25 13.58 2.51
N GLY A 109 -5.17 13.00 1.96
CA GLY A 109 -3.83 13.57 2.02
C GLY A 109 -3.18 13.46 3.40
N MET A 110 -3.61 12.48 4.21
CA MET A 110 -3.13 12.32 5.58
C MET A 110 -1.62 12.10 5.63
N CYS A 111 -1.05 11.35 4.67
CA CYS A 111 0.38 11.13 4.61
C CYS A 111 1.16 12.45 4.48
N SER A 112 0.80 13.32 3.53
CA SER A 112 1.44 14.63 3.35
C SER A 112 1.33 15.49 4.62
N ARG A 113 0.16 15.53 5.26
CA ARG A 113 -0.07 16.30 6.50
C ARG A 113 0.77 15.77 7.66
N PHE A 114 0.79 14.46 7.84
CA PHE A 114 1.56 13.84 8.91
C PHE A 114 3.08 14.03 8.72
N CYS A 115 3.56 14.03 7.48
CA CYS A 115 4.97 14.33 7.19
C CYS A 115 5.32 15.79 7.55
N LYS A 116 4.47 16.75 7.17
CA LYS A 116 4.63 18.17 7.56
C LYS A 116 4.64 18.35 9.08
N LEU A 117 3.81 17.62 9.81
CA LEU A 117 3.82 17.62 11.27
C LEU A 117 5.17 17.15 11.81
N LYS A 118 5.71 16.05 11.29
CA LYS A 118 7.01 15.51 11.73
C LYS A 118 8.18 16.46 11.48
N GLU A 119 8.12 17.24 10.40
CA GLU A 119 9.12 18.28 10.12
C GLU A 119 9.17 19.38 11.19
N SER A 120 8.06 19.60 11.91
CA SER A 120 7.97 20.62 12.96
C SER A 120 8.53 20.18 14.32
N TRP A 121 8.82 18.89 14.52
CA TRP A 121 9.22 18.35 15.83
C TRP A 121 10.65 18.76 16.23
N ALA A 122 10.84 19.07 17.52
CA ALA A 122 12.12 19.55 18.05
C ALA A 122 13.25 18.52 17.96
N GLY A 123 12.91 17.23 17.99
CA GLY A 123 13.86 16.12 17.77
C GLY A 123 14.36 15.99 16.33
N GLY A 124 13.85 16.81 15.41
CA GLY A 124 14.14 16.75 13.99
C GLY A 124 13.57 15.51 13.29
N TRP A 125 13.72 15.50 11.98
CA TRP A 125 13.34 14.38 11.15
C TRP A 125 14.29 13.20 11.42
N LEU A 126 13.83 12.18 12.12
CA LEU A 126 14.46 10.86 12.07
C LEU A 126 14.21 10.30 10.67
N ALA A 127 15.12 10.63 9.73
CA ALA A 127 15.22 9.99 8.44
C ALA A 127 15.33 8.48 8.69
N GLY A 128 14.22 7.79 8.45
CA GLY A 128 14.02 6.44 8.91
C GLY A 128 13.05 5.73 8.00
N LEU A 129 13.25 4.42 7.89
CA LEU A 129 12.31 3.50 7.29
C LEU A 129 10.94 3.70 7.91
N LYS A 130 9.89 3.83 7.08
CA LYS A 130 8.52 3.66 7.58
C LYS A 130 8.37 2.19 7.97
N PRO A 131 8.26 1.85 9.27
CA PRO A 131 8.32 0.45 9.71
C PRO A 131 7.22 -0.41 9.07
N VAL A 132 6.08 0.24 8.77
CA VAL A 132 4.89 -0.42 8.23
C VAL A 132 5.05 -0.79 6.74
N LEU A 133 5.69 0.05 5.92
CA LEU A 133 5.88 -0.20 4.48
C LEU A 133 7.24 -0.86 4.15
N GLY A 134 8.19 -0.79 5.08
CA GLY A 134 9.59 -1.13 4.81
C GLY A 134 10.24 -0.24 3.75
N LEU A 135 9.60 0.88 3.40
CA LEU A 135 10.06 1.85 2.41
C LEU A 135 10.72 3.07 3.08
N PRO A 136 11.71 3.69 2.44
CA PRO A 136 12.30 4.93 2.90
C PRO A 136 11.27 6.05 2.79
N GLN A 137 11.28 6.96 3.76
CA GLN A 137 10.33 8.07 3.82
C GLN A 137 10.33 8.88 2.53
N SER A 138 11.51 9.17 1.96
CA SER A 138 11.64 9.93 0.72
C SER A 138 10.89 9.29 -0.46
N LEU A 139 10.85 7.96 -0.54
CA LEU A 139 10.08 7.26 -1.58
C LEU A 139 8.58 7.29 -1.26
N VAL A 140 8.20 7.14 0.01
CA VAL A 140 6.79 7.20 0.42
C VAL A 140 6.18 8.57 0.16
N ASP A 141 6.95 9.64 0.37
CA ASP A 141 6.51 11.02 0.10
C ASP A 141 6.26 11.25 -1.39
N ILE A 142 7.05 10.61 -2.25
CA ILE A 142 6.76 10.58 -3.69
C ILE A 142 5.42 9.87 -3.92
N LEU A 143 5.24 8.64 -3.45
CA LEU A 143 4.01 7.85 -3.66
C LEU A 143 2.75 8.52 -3.08
N ALA A 144 2.86 9.25 -1.97
CA ALA A 144 1.74 9.92 -1.31
C ALA A 144 1.16 11.09 -2.14
N ARG A 145 1.99 11.78 -2.93
CA ARG A 145 1.59 12.92 -3.77
C ARG A 145 0.69 12.54 -4.96
N THR A 146 0.50 11.25 -5.21
CA THR A 146 -0.44 10.75 -6.23
C THR A 146 -1.88 11.23 -6.01
N SER A 147 -2.25 11.52 -4.76
CA SER A 147 -3.56 12.07 -4.39
C SER A 147 -3.77 13.55 -4.79
N GLU A 148 -2.70 14.27 -5.16
CA GLU A 148 -2.70 15.72 -5.34
C GLU A 148 -2.84 16.16 -6.82
N GLY A 149 -3.09 15.21 -7.75
CA GLY A 149 -3.36 15.51 -9.17
C GLY A 149 -2.16 16.02 -9.98
N THR A 150 -0.93 15.80 -9.50
CA THR A 150 0.34 16.26 -10.12
C THR A 150 1.17 15.11 -10.69
N GLU A 151 0.55 14.31 -11.56
CA GLU A 151 1.13 13.06 -12.10
C GLU A 151 2.44 13.26 -12.89
N SER A 152 2.58 14.37 -13.62
CA SER A 152 3.81 14.64 -14.41
C SER A 152 5.04 14.94 -13.54
N CYS A 153 4.87 15.54 -12.36
CA CYS A 153 5.97 15.80 -11.43
C CYS A 153 6.39 14.51 -10.69
N LEU A 154 5.43 13.61 -10.46
CA LEU A 154 5.64 12.35 -9.76
C LEU A 154 6.60 11.41 -10.51
N GLU A 155 6.42 11.27 -11.83
CA GLU A 155 7.28 10.40 -12.64
C GLU A 155 8.74 10.86 -12.59
N GLN A 156 8.97 12.16 -12.75
CA GLN A 156 10.29 12.78 -12.68
C GLN A 156 10.94 12.49 -11.31
N ASP A 157 10.20 12.68 -10.23
CA ASP A 157 10.72 12.45 -8.88
C ASP A 157 11.07 10.98 -8.62
N LEU A 158 10.34 10.02 -9.20
CA LEU A 158 10.68 8.59 -9.15
C LEU A 158 11.95 8.26 -9.96
N TRP A 159 12.13 8.89 -11.11
CA TRP A 159 13.31 8.69 -11.95
C TRP A 159 14.58 9.22 -11.29
N TYR A 160 14.51 10.41 -10.71
CA TYR A 160 15.64 11.09 -10.06
C TYR A 160 15.75 10.80 -8.57
N TRP A 161 14.93 9.90 -8.03
CA TRP A 161 15.01 9.51 -6.63
C TRP A 161 16.44 9.00 -6.30
N PRO A 162 17.18 9.67 -5.39
CA PRO A 162 18.60 9.41 -5.17
C PRO A 162 18.87 8.09 -4.43
N GLY A 163 17.85 7.48 -3.86
CA GLY A 163 17.98 6.36 -2.94
C GLY A 163 18.30 6.79 -1.51
N GLU A 164 18.29 5.82 -0.61
CA GLU A 164 18.76 5.97 0.77
C GLU A 164 19.77 4.87 1.10
N VAL A 165 20.56 5.05 2.16
CA VAL A 165 21.50 4.02 2.64
C VAL A 165 20.76 3.07 3.56
N GLY A 166 20.72 1.78 3.22
CA GLY A 166 20.10 0.73 4.02
C GLY A 166 20.74 -0.63 3.79
N HIS A 167 20.15 -1.67 4.37
CA HIS A 167 20.59 -3.05 4.14
C HIS A 167 20.41 -3.43 2.66
N LEU A 168 21.31 -4.26 2.12
CA LEU A 168 21.32 -4.62 0.69
C LEU A 168 19.97 -5.14 0.18
N LEU A 169 19.27 -5.93 1.00
CA LEU A 169 17.93 -6.44 0.64
C LEU A 169 16.82 -5.39 0.74
N GLN A 170 16.94 -4.43 1.65
CA GLN A 170 16.00 -3.31 1.72
C GLN A 170 16.09 -2.50 0.44
N TYR A 171 17.31 -2.26 -0.06
CA TYR A 171 17.52 -1.59 -1.34
C TYR A 171 16.82 -2.32 -2.51
N GLN A 172 16.83 -3.67 -2.52
CA GLN A 172 16.10 -4.44 -3.55
C GLN A 172 14.58 -4.25 -3.44
N HIS A 173 14.05 -4.18 -2.21
CA HIS A 173 12.64 -3.88 -1.98
C HIS A 173 12.27 -2.46 -2.46
N TRP A 174 13.10 -1.48 -2.15
CA TRP A 174 12.87 -0.09 -2.53
C TRP A 174 12.95 0.11 -4.05
N ASP A 175 13.94 -0.49 -4.71
CA ASP A 175 14.07 -0.40 -6.17
C ASP A 175 12.95 -1.17 -6.89
N ALA A 176 12.47 -2.28 -6.31
CA ALA A 176 11.27 -2.96 -6.81
C ALA A 176 10.03 -2.06 -6.69
N ALA A 177 9.81 -1.42 -5.54
CA ALA A 177 8.70 -0.50 -5.34
C ALA A 177 8.75 0.69 -6.31
N ARG A 178 9.93 1.27 -6.51
CA ARG A 178 10.16 2.36 -7.47
C ARG A 178 9.90 1.94 -8.91
N CYS A 179 10.46 0.82 -9.36
CA CYS A 179 10.25 0.31 -10.72
C CYS A 179 8.77 0.02 -10.98
N ALA A 180 8.07 -0.57 -10.00
CA ALA A 180 6.64 -0.83 -10.07
C ALA A 180 5.83 0.47 -10.18
N ALA A 181 6.18 1.48 -9.40
CA ALA A 181 5.51 2.78 -9.46
C ALA A 181 5.67 3.45 -10.83
N ILE A 182 6.88 3.45 -11.38
CA ILE A 182 7.16 3.98 -12.73
C ILE A 182 6.35 3.22 -13.78
N LEU A 183 6.36 1.88 -13.75
CA LEU A 183 5.58 1.06 -14.69
C LEU A 183 4.09 1.34 -14.63
N ARG A 184 3.53 1.56 -13.43
CA ARG A 184 2.13 1.96 -13.26
C ARG A 184 1.84 3.29 -13.95
N LEU A 185 2.68 4.31 -13.72
CA LEU A 185 2.50 5.63 -14.32
C LEU A 185 2.57 5.59 -15.84
N LEU A 186 3.56 4.87 -16.40
CA LEU A 186 3.68 4.70 -17.85
C LEU A 186 2.47 3.99 -18.46
N ARG A 187 1.88 3.04 -17.75
CA ARG A 187 0.67 2.31 -18.19
C ARG A 187 -0.59 3.17 -18.12
N CYS A 188 -0.75 3.95 -17.06
CA CYS A 188 -1.92 4.82 -16.87
C CYS A 188 -1.84 6.12 -17.71
N HIS A 189 -0.62 6.59 -18.01
CA HIS A 189 -0.36 7.85 -18.70
C HIS A 189 0.67 7.68 -19.83
N PRO A 190 0.28 7.06 -20.97
CA PRO A 190 1.19 6.77 -22.08
C PRO A 190 1.71 8.00 -22.84
N CYS A 191 1.38 9.23 -22.42
CA CYS A 191 1.70 10.48 -23.13
C CYS A 191 2.96 11.22 -22.62
N LEU A 192 3.73 10.63 -21.71
CA LEU A 192 4.90 11.26 -21.06
C LEU A 192 6.22 10.97 -21.83
N PRO A 193 7.25 11.83 -21.66
CA PRO A 193 8.09 12.28 -22.77
C PRO A 193 9.05 11.23 -23.34
N THR A 194 9.20 11.30 -24.66
CA THR A 194 10.17 10.65 -25.55
C THR A 194 11.62 11.11 -25.32
N ASP A 195 12.10 11.15 -24.07
CA ASP A 195 13.52 11.29 -23.82
C ASP A 195 14.20 9.93 -24.01
N SER A 196 15.11 9.83 -24.98
CA SER A 196 15.81 8.59 -25.36
C SER A 196 16.74 8.03 -24.27
N THR A 197 16.90 8.77 -23.18
CA THR A 197 17.67 8.41 -21.98
C THR A 197 16.85 7.61 -20.96
N ILE A 198 15.52 7.60 -21.08
CA ILE A 198 14.63 6.90 -20.16
C ILE A 198 14.62 5.39 -20.48
N PRO A 199 14.88 4.51 -19.49
CA PRO A 199 14.78 3.06 -19.66
C PRO A 199 13.42 2.61 -20.22
N SER A 200 13.43 1.67 -21.16
CA SER A 200 12.19 1.08 -21.69
C SER A 200 11.44 0.28 -20.61
N SER A 201 10.12 0.13 -20.76
CA SER A 201 9.29 -0.72 -19.89
C SER A 201 9.81 -2.17 -19.82
N GLU A 202 10.41 -2.67 -20.92
CA GLU A 202 11.06 -3.98 -20.97
C GLU A 202 12.28 -4.06 -20.01
N LEU A 203 13.12 -3.01 -19.98
CA LEU A 203 14.26 -2.95 -19.06
C LEU A 203 13.82 -2.75 -17.61
N LEU A 204 12.80 -1.92 -17.37
CA LEU A 204 12.21 -1.72 -16.04
C LEU A 204 11.61 -3.02 -15.49
N LEU A 205 10.83 -3.75 -16.29
CA LEU A 205 10.26 -5.03 -15.91
C LEU A 205 11.35 -6.05 -15.60
N TYR A 206 12.41 -6.12 -16.41
CA TYR A 206 13.55 -7.00 -16.13
C TYR A 206 14.22 -6.69 -14.78
N ARG A 207 14.46 -5.40 -14.49
CA ARG A 207 15.01 -4.96 -13.19
C ARG A 207 14.09 -5.34 -12.04
N LEU A 208 12.81 -5.04 -12.17
CA LEU A 208 11.78 -5.37 -11.18
C LEU A 208 11.76 -6.88 -10.86
N LEU A 209 11.73 -7.73 -11.89
CA LEU A 209 11.76 -9.18 -11.72
C LEU A 209 13.05 -9.67 -11.07
N ASN A 210 14.19 -9.04 -11.38
CA ASN A 210 15.44 -9.38 -10.73
C ASN A 210 15.42 -9.03 -9.24
N CYS A 211 14.92 -7.85 -8.87
CA CYS A 211 14.74 -7.45 -7.47
C CYS A 211 13.81 -8.43 -6.74
N LEU A 212 12.64 -8.75 -7.32
CA LEU A 212 11.69 -9.72 -6.75
C LEU A 212 12.30 -11.11 -6.54
N ARG A 213 13.14 -11.57 -7.47
CA ARG A 213 13.84 -12.86 -7.34
C ARG A 213 14.89 -12.83 -6.23
N VAL A 214 15.62 -11.72 -6.06
CA VAL A 214 16.57 -11.55 -4.96
C VAL A 214 15.83 -11.56 -3.62
N LEU A 215 14.70 -10.86 -3.53
CA LEU A 215 13.83 -10.87 -2.35
C LEU A 215 13.33 -12.28 -2.04
N GLN A 216 12.78 -12.99 -3.04
CA GLN A 216 12.32 -14.37 -2.89
C GLN A 216 13.42 -15.31 -2.35
N ASN A 217 14.65 -15.19 -2.86
CA ASN A 217 15.78 -16.02 -2.43
C ASN A 217 16.27 -15.72 -0.99
N ALA A 218 15.93 -14.54 -0.47
CA ALA A 218 16.25 -14.13 0.88
C ALA A 218 15.17 -14.54 1.90
N VAL A 219 13.92 -14.77 1.46
CA VAL A 219 12.83 -15.23 2.32
C VAL A 219 13.17 -16.60 2.93
N GLY A 220 12.95 -16.75 4.23
CA GLY A 220 13.21 -17.98 4.98
C GLY A 220 14.66 -18.15 5.43
N ARG A 221 15.51 -17.13 5.23
CA ARG A 221 16.84 -17.08 5.84
C ARG A 221 16.74 -16.36 7.19
N PRO A 222 17.23 -16.98 8.29
CA PRO A 222 17.10 -16.42 9.64
C PRO A 222 17.78 -15.06 9.80
N GLU A 223 18.79 -14.78 8.98
CA GLU A 223 19.51 -13.50 8.93
C GLU A 223 18.61 -12.32 8.52
N TYR A 224 17.49 -12.59 7.84
CA TYR A 224 16.63 -11.58 7.21
C TYR A 224 15.19 -11.58 7.72
N ASP A 225 14.83 -12.46 8.66
CA ASP A 225 13.46 -12.61 9.19
C ASP A 225 12.92 -11.31 9.82
N ALA A 226 13.79 -10.50 10.43
CA ALA A 226 13.39 -9.22 11.04
C ALA A 226 13.25 -8.07 10.02
N VAL A 227 13.73 -8.26 8.79
CA VAL A 227 13.89 -7.19 7.80
C VAL A 227 12.97 -7.38 6.59
N LEU A 228 12.61 -8.62 6.27
CA LEU A 228 11.95 -8.95 5.02
C LEU A 228 10.62 -9.68 5.23
N SER A 229 9.55 -9.07 4.74
CA SER A 229 8.33 -9.79 4.42
C SER A 229 8.13 -9.73 2.92
N MET A 230 8.03 -10.89 2.25
CA MET A 230 7.70 -10.92 0.82
C MET A 230 6.35 -10.23 0.53
N ARG A 231 5.48 -10.11 1.55
CA ARG A 231 4.21 -9.39 1.45
C ARG A 231 4.42 -7.89 1.16
N ALA A 232 5.53 -7.30 1.60
CA ALA A 232 5.85 -5.91 1.26
C ALA A 232 6.04 -5.71 -0.25
N ALA A 233 6.35 -6.78 -1.00
CA ALA A 233 6.51 -6.74 -2.45
C ALA A 233 5.19 -6.92 -3.22
N ILE A 234 4.02 -6.92 -2.57
CA ILE A 234 2.71 -7.10 -3.24
C ILE A 234 2.48 -6.04 -4.32
N MET A 235 2.73 -4.76 -4.03
CA MET A 235 2.67 -3.70 -5.05
C MET A 235 3.53 -4.06 -6.27
N ALA A 236 4.80 -4.42 -6.03
CA ALA A 236 5.76 -4.75 -7.07
C ALA A 236 5.32 -5.95 -7.92
N ILE A 237 4.75 -6.98 -7.30
CA ILE A 237 4.24 -8.17 -7.99
C ILE A 237 2.98 -7.84 -8.79
N SER A 238 2.11 -6.99 -8.26
CA SER A 238 0.88 -6.59 -8.95
C SER A 238 1.18 -5.83 -10.23
N GLU A 239 2.04 -4.79 -10.17
CA GLU A 239 2.38 -3.99 -11.35
C GLU A 239 3.22 -4.79 -12.37
N ALA A 240 4.11 -5.69 -11.91
CA ALA A 240 4.81 -6.60 -12.80
C ALA A 240 3.82 -7.52 -13.55
N SER A 241 2.78 -8.00 -12.88
CA SER A 241 1.79 -8.93 -13.45
C SER A 241 0.91 -8.27 -14.51
N LEU A 242 0.74 -6.95 -14.44
CA LEU A 242 -0.03 -6.17 -15.42
C LEU A 242 0.75 -5.89 -16.72
N MET A 243 2.05 -6.19 -16.77
CA MET A 243 2.86 -6.09 -18.01
C MET A 243 2.65 -7.32 -18.91
N VAL A 244 1.40 -7.63 -19.24
CA VAL A 244 0.95 -8.86 -19.90
C VAL A 244 1.61 -9.06 -21.27
N THR A 245 1.71 -8.03 -22.11
CA THR A 245 2.29 -8.13 -23.45
C THR A 245 3.77 -8.51 -23.40
N LEU A 246 4.53 -7.87 -22.51
CA LEU A 246 5.94 -8.15 -22.28
C LEU A 246 6.14 -9.55 -21.68
N LEU A 247 5.33 -9.93 -20.70
CA LEU A 247 5.39 -11.27 -20.10
C LEU A 247 5.04 -12.38 -21.10
N ARG A 248 4.09 -12.14 -22.03
CA ARG A 248 3.77 -13.08 -23.12
C ARG A 248 4.90 -13.20 -24.13
N LYS A 249 5.59 -12.09 -24.44
CA LYS A 249 6.81 -12.08 -25.27
C LYS A 249 7.96 -12.84 -24.61
N HIS A 250 8.15 -12.68 -23.30
CA HIS A 250 9.23 -13.29 -22.52
C HIS A 250 8.71 -14.36 -21.57
N LYS A 251 8.45 -15.57 -22.08
CA LYS A 251 7.87 -16.68 -21.29
C LYS A 251 8.65 -17.02 -20.00
N GLU A 252 9.97 -16.87 -20.01
CA GLU A 252 10.81 -17.09 -18.82
C GLU A 252 10.49 -16.11 -17.69
N TRP A 253 10.15 -14.86 -18.02
CA TRP A 253 9.79 -13.82 -17.07
C TRP A 253 8.43 -14.12 -16.45
N ALA A 254 7.45 -14.52 -17.27
CA ALA A 254 6.14 -14.97 -16.79
C ALA A 254 6.26 -16.16 -15.83
N GLN A 255 7.10 -17.15 -16.16
CA GLN A 255 7.35 -18.28 -15.28
C GLN A 255 8.01 -17.86 -13.96
N SER A 256 8.97 -16.92 -14.00
CA SER A 256 9.61 -16.40 -12.79
C SER A 256 8.58 -15.72 -11.88
N LEU A 257 7.74 -14.86 -12.44
CA LEU A 257 6.70 -14.16 -11.69
C LEU A 257 5.65 -15.13 -11.13
N HIS A 258 5.28 -16.15 -11.89
CA HIS A 258 4.38 -17.20 -11.42
C HIS A 258 4.95 -17.96 -10.21
N ARG A 259 6.25 -18.32 -10.23
CA ARG A 259 6.91 -18.95 -9.07
C ARG A 259 6.93 -18.03 -7.85
N ILE A 260 7.13 -16.73 -8.05
CA ILE A 260 7.07 -15.73 -6.98
C ILE A 260 5.65 -15.68 -6.36
N ARG A 261 4.60 -15.64 -7.19
CA ARG A 261 3.19 -15.68 -6.74
C ARG A 261 2.88 -16.96 -5.97
N GLN A 262 3.30 -18.12 -6.47
CA GLN A 262 3.14 -19.41 -5.78
C GLN A 262 3.82 -19.45 -4.41
N HIS A 263 5.02 -18.86 -4.29
CA HIS A 263 5.72 -18.78 -3.01
C HIS A 263 4.97 -17.94 -1.99
N LEU A 264 4.35 -16.83 -2.42
CA LEU A 264 3.49 -16.02 -1.55
C LEU A 264 2.26 -16.78 -1.05
N LEU A 265 1.58 -17.50 -1.95
CA LEU A 265 0.41 -18.31 -1.59
C LEU A 265 0.77 -19.49 -0.68
N GLY A 266 1.93 -20.11 -0.89
CA GLY A 266 2.39 -21.28 -0.14
C GLY A 266 3.14 -20.98 1.16
N SER A 267 3.34 -19.70 1.52
CA SER A 267 4.04 -19.34 2.77
C SER A 267 3.24 -19.81 4.00
N GLY A 268 3.94 -20.18 5.08
CA GLY A 268 3.41 -21.00 6.19
C GLY A 268 2.19 -20.46 6.97
N SER A 269 1.75 -19.21 6.73
CA SER A 269 0.50 -18.67 7.28
C SER A 269 -0.70 -18.78 6.32
N GLY A 270 -0.52 -19.36 5.13
CA GLY A 270 -1.53 -19.40 4.07
C GLY A 270 -1.72 -18.04 3.39
N PRO A 271 -2.38 -18.01 2.22
CA PRO A 271 -2.68 -16.76 1.55
C PRO A 271 -3.73 -15.98 2.35
N THR A 272 -3.52 -14.68 2.51
CA THR A 272 -4.58 -13.78 2.98
C THR A 272 -5.63 -13.64 1.88
N ARG A 273 -6.91 -13.50 2.26
CA ARG A 273 -8.03 -13.32 1.30
C ARG A 273 -7.77 -12.19 0.29
N ILE A 274 -7.16 -11.09 0.74
CA ILE A 274 -6.71 -9.99 -0.14
C ILE A 274 -5.78 -10.49 -1.25
N THR A 275 -4.79 -11.31 -0.90
CA THR A 275 -3.81 -11.84 -1.87
C THR A 275 -4.49 -12.72 -2.90
N GLU A 276 -5.46 -13.54 -2.48
CA GLU A 276 -6.26 -14.38 -3.39
C GLU A 276 -7.07 -13.51 -4.36
N LEU A 277 -7.83 -12.56 -3.83
CA LEU A 277 -8.65 -11.63 -4.63
C LEU A 277 -7.80 -10.85 -5.64
N LEU A 278 -6.64 -10.34 -5.22
CA LEU A 278 -5.70 -9.67 -6.10
C LEU A 278 -5.23 -10.62 -7.21
N PHE A 279 -4.85 -11.85 -6.87
CA PHE A 279 -4.33 -12.81 -7.84
C PHE A 279 -5.39 -13.28 -8.83
N GLU A 280 -6.65 -13.43 -8.40
CA GLU A 280 -7.79 -13.68 -9.29
C GLU A 280 -7.93 -12.54 -10.33
N LEU A 281 -7.87 -11.28 -9.89
CA LEU A 281 -7.93 -10.13 -10.80
C LEU A 281 -6.73 -10.08 -11.77
N LEU A 282 -5.53 -10.45 -11.30
CA LEU A 282 -4.33 -10.49 -12.14
C LEU A 282 -4.38 -11.64 -13.16
N ASP A 283 -5.01 -12.77 -12.82
CA ASP A 283 -5.22 -13.87 -13.76
C ASP A 283 -6.25 -13.48 -14.84
N GLU A 284 -7.27 -12.71 -14.48
CA GLU A 284 -8.18 -12.11 -15.47
C GLU A 284 -7.45 -11.14 -16.41
N ALA A 285 -6.57 -10.30 -15.87
CA ALA A 285 -5.73 -9.42 -16.67
C ALA A 285 -4.89 -10.23 -17.67
N TRP A 286 -4.28 -11.32 -17.19
CA TRP A 286 -3.54 -12.25 -18.03
C TRP A 286 -4.39 -12.84 -19.16
N ASP A 287 -5.63 -13.23 -18.87
CA ASP A 287 -6.55 -13.80 -19.87
C ASP A 287 -6.95 -12.80 -20.95
N THR A 288 -7.17 -11.52 -20.59
CA THR A 288 -7.46 -10.47 -21.58
C THR A 288 -6.32 -10.26 -22.58
N GLY A 289 -5.08 -10.42 -22.12
CA GLY A 289 -3.90 -10.34 -22.97
C GLY A 289 -3.42 -8.94 -23.33
N GLN A 290 -3.97 -7.91 -22.69
CA GLN A 290 -3.66 -6.52 -22.95
C GLN A 290 -3.10 -5.86 -21.68
N ASP A 291 -2.22 -4.88 -21.83
CA ASP A 291 -1.66 -4.11 -20.71
C ASP A 291 -2.65 -3.06 -20.18
N GLU A 292 -3.70 -2.74 -20.94
CA GLU A 292 -4.71 -1.73 -20.61
C GLU A 292 -5.76 -2.20 -19.58
N PHE A 293 -5.52 -3.34 -18.91
CA PHE A 293 -6.44 -3.85 -17.92
C PHE A 293 -6.59 -2.90 -16.72
N ASP A 294 -7.77 -2.31 -16.56
CA ASP A 294 -8.11 -1.44 -15.45
C ASP A 294 -8.46 -2.27 -14.21
N LEU A 295 -7.45 -2.50 -13.38
CA LEU A 295 -7.57 -3.25 -12.12
C LEU A 295 -8.55 -2.56 -11.14
N ASP A 296 -8.54 -1.22 -11.08
CA ASP A 296 -9.39 -0.42 -10.21
C ASP A 296 -10.87 -0.53 -10.62
N ALA A 297 -11.19 -0.41 -11.90
CA ALA A 297 -12.56 -0.60 -12.40
C ALA A 297 -13.07 -2.02 -12.15
N ARG A 298 -12.21 -3.03 -12.31
CA ARG A 298 -12.58 -4.44 -12.11
C ARG A 298 -12.82 -4.78 -10.65
N ALA A 299 -11.98 -4.30 -9.75
CA ALA A 299 -12.20 -4.42 -8.31
C ALA A 299 -13.48 -3.67 -7.88
N ARG A 300 -13.73 -2.45 -8.39
CA ARG A 300 -14.97 -1.71 -8.11
C ARG A 300 -16.22 -2.46 -8.53
N ALA A 301 -16.20 -3.10 -9.71
CA ALA A 301 -17.32 -3.88 -10.21
C ALA A 301 -17.67 -5.08 -9.31
N ARG A 302 -16.72 -5.56 -8.50
CA ARG A 302 -16.93 -6.63 -7.50
C ARG A 302 -17.27 -6.11 -6.12
N GLY A 303 -17.27 -4.78 -5.93
CA GLY A 303 -17.45 -4.16 -4.63
C GLY A 303 -16.33 -4.52 -3.64
N ILE A 304 -15.10 -4.75 -4.13
CA ILE A 304 -13.95 -5.08 -3.29
C ILE A 304 -12.93 -3.94 -3.30
N GLU A 305 -12.21 -3.80 -2.19
CA GLU A 305 -11.14 -2.82 -2.02
C GLU A 305 -9.88 -3.52 -1.53
N ILE A 306 -8.76 -3.32 -2.23
CA ILE A 306 -7.55 -4.12 -2.03
C ILE A 306 -6.38 -3.21 -1.67
N ALA A 307 -5.81 -3.43 -0.49
CA ALA A 307 -4.53 -2.85 -0.10
C ALA A 307 -3.37 -3.65 -0.74
N ILE A 308 -2.41 -2.94 -1.34
CA ILE A 308 -1.22 -3.54 -1.99
C ILE A 308 0.10 -3.17 -1.30
N PHE A 309 0.03 -2.84 -0.01
CA PHE A 309 1.18 -2.49 0.84
C PHE A 309 1.63 -3.62 1.77
#